data_AF-A0A7S4D8E3-F1
#
_entry.id   AF-A0A7S4D8E3-F1
#
_cell.length_a   1.000
_cell.length_b   1.000
_cell.length_c   1.000
_cell.angle_alpha   90.00
_cell.angle_beta   90.00
_cell.angle_gamma   90.00
#
_symmetry.space_group_name_H-M   'P 1'
#
loop_
_entity.id
_entity.type
_entity.pdbx_description
1 polymer ?
#
loop_
_entity_poly.entity_id
_entity_poly.type
_entity_poly.pdbx_seq_one_letter_code
_entity_poly.pdbx_strand_id
1 'polypeptide(L)'
;MAEHTNTNAIESLLWLDGLIKHLWLLHREGDPPHGPQGGLGAYISELVAESLEEELYAMRASSDVTSLRLVECTLGKVAPTLRGGRLLNSWTDLDTRHTFVTLELDADWETEGMSIVFSFKLSSLEHAKLPFTSIQVSNLALTGRALVTLELLPDFPFVGLLTFSFTEMPDLAFGVRPLQGIDLSSIPGLGAWVAHSAERSLAYYVHPSFYGYDLEALLCPECLLEREGRAAAAAAASGAA
;
A
#
# COMPACT_ATOMS: atom_id res chain seq x y z
N MET A 1 31.78 2.96 -13.64
CA MET A 1 32.04 1.60 -13.10
C MET A 1 31.36 1.57 -11.75
N ALA A 2 30.19 0.93 -11.63
CA ALA A 2 29.41 0.91 -10.40
C ALA A 2 30.03 -0.10 -9.43
N GLU A 3 30.24 0.30 -8.18
CA GLU A 3 30.69 -0.58 -7.10
C GLU A 3 29.45 -1.28 -6.52
N HIS A 4 29.37 -2.60 -6.69
CA HIS A 4 28.26 -3.41 -6.21
C HIS A 4 28.65 -4.09 -4.90
N THR A 5 28.03 -3.69 -3.81
CA THR A 5 28.14 -4.37 -2.51
C THR A 5 26.90 -5.24 -2.32
N ASN A 6 27.09 -6.55 -2.13
CA ASN A 6 26.00 -7.48 -1.83
C ASN A 6 26.34 -8.21 -0.53
N THR A 7 25.45 -8.16 0.44
CA THR A 7 25.55 -8.89 1.70
C THR A 7 24.38 -9.86 1.82
N ASN A 8 24.68 -11.17 1.76
CA ASN A 8 23.67 -12.23 1.90
C ASN A 8 23.21 -12.46 3.36
N ALA A 9 23.63 -11.62 4.31
CA ALA A 9 23.25 -11.76 5.71
C ALA A 9 21.84 -11.20 5.91
N ILE A 10 20.95 -12.01 6.52
CA ILE A 10 19.65 -11.54 6.99
C ILE A 10 19.90 -10.80 8.30
N GLU A 11 19.58 -9.52 8.34
CA GLU A 11 19.71 -8.68 9.50
C GLU A 11 18.35 -8.51 10.20
N SER A 12 18.41 -8.36 11.52
CA SER A 12 17.23 -8.09 12.33
C SER A 12 16.86 -6.61 12.23
N LEU A 13 15.60 -6.33 11.88
CA LEU A 13 15.09 -4.97 11.68
C LEU A 13 14.18 -4.51 12.82
N LEU A 14 14.49 -4.90 14.06
CA LEU A 14 13.66 -4.60 15.23
C LEU A 14 13.42 -3.10 15.44
N TRP A 15 14.41 -2.26 15.11
CA TRP A 15 14.26 -0.81 15.23
C TRP A 15 13.23 -0.28 14.21
N LEU A 16 13.21 -0.83 13.00
CA LEU A 16 12.30 -0.44 11.94
C LEU A 16 10.89 -0.94 12.24
N ASP A 17 10.77 -2.17 12.74
CA ASP A 17 9.51 -2.71 13.26
C ASP A 17 8.94 -1.82 14.38
N GLY A 18 9.78 -1.41 15.34
CA GLY A 18 9.38 -0.46 16.39
C GLY A 18 8.94 0.90 15.85
N LEU A 19 9.63 1.42 14.84
CA LEU A 19 9.27 2.67 14.17
C LEU A 19 7.92 2.54 13.44
N ILE A 20 7.71 1.47 12.66
CA ILE A 20 6.46 1.20 11.94
C ILE A 20 5.30 1.12 12.93
N LYS A 21 5.46 0.37 14.03
CA LYS A 21 4.45 0.26 15.09
C LYS A 21 4.11 1.61 15.71
N HIS A 22 5.11 2.48 15.90
CA HIS A 22 4.87 3.82 16.40
C HIS A 22 4.13 4.70 15.40
N LEU A 23 4.57 4.71 14.13
CA LEU A 23 3.94 5.49 13.05
C LEU A 23 2.52 5.00 12.73
N TRP A 24 2.25 3.70 12.90
CA TRP A 24 0.95 3.08 12.68
C TRP A 24 -0.15 3.70 13.53
N LEU A 25 0.18 4.03 14.77
CA LEU A 25 -0.74 4.54 15.79
C LEU A 25 -0.60 6.05 16.01
N LEU A 26 0.23 6.73 15.21
CA LEU A 26 0.58 8.12 15.45
C LEU A 26 -0.63 9.02 15.27
N HIS A 27 -1.14 9.54 16.38
CA HIS A 27 -2.32 10.40 16.39
C HIS A 27 -2.07 11.67 15.59
N ARG A 28 -3.03 12.06 14.75
CA ARG A 28 -2.97 13.34 14.08
C ARG A 28 -3.52 14.41 15.02
N GLU A 29 -2.86 15.57 15.06
CA GLU A 29 -3.30 16.68 15.90
C GLU A 29 -4.70 17.14 15.45
N GLY A 30 -5.69 17.04 16.34
CA GLY A 30 -7.10 17.35 16.06
C GLY A 30 -8.05 16.14 15.98
N ASP A 31 -7.55 14.91 16.08
CA ASP A 31 -8.41 13.72 16.08
C ASP A 31 -9.30 13.66 17.34
N PRO A 32 -10.58 13.26 17.21
CA PRO A 32 -11.44 13.08 18.37
C PRO A 32 -10.96 11.90 19.22
N PRO A 33 -11.12 11.94 20.55
CA PRO A 33 -10.64 10.89 21.47
C PRO A 33 -11.24 9.49 21.21
N HIS A 34 -12.29 9.40 20.39
CA HIS A 34 -12.95 8.17 19.96
C HIS A 34 -13.14 8.07 18.43
N GLY A 35 -12.44 8.90 17.64
CA GLY A 35 -12.46 8.88 16.18
C GLY A 35 -11.48 7.87 15.56
N PRO A 36 -11.49 7.72 14.22
CA PRO A 36 -10.41 7.02 13.52
C PRO A 36 -9.09 7.69 13.91
N GLN A 37 -8.22 6.91 14.55
CA GLN A 37 -6.93 7.38 15.01
C GLN A 37 -6.08 7.65 13.77
N GLY A 38 -5.49 8.84 13.64
CA GLY A 38 -4.57 9.14 12.57
C GLY A 38 -3.34 8.24 12.55
N GLY A 39 -2.44 8.51 11.60
CA GLY A 39 -1.17 7.80 11.44
C GLY A 39 -1.14 6.93 10.19
N LEU A 40 -0.10 6.09 10.10
CA LEU A 40 0.14 5.28 8.90
C LEU A 40 -0.98 4.26 8.67
N GLY A 41 -1.55 3.69 9.72
CA GLY A 41 -2.63 2.71 9.58
C GLY A 41 -3.90 3.30 8.98
N ALA A 42 -4.29 4.51 9.39
CA ALA A 42 -5.43 5.23 8.82
C ALA A 42 -5.16 5.67 7.39
N TYR A 43 -3.98 6.23 7.12
CA TYR A 43 -3.57 6.62 5.77
C TYR A 43 -3.62 5.45 4.78
N ILE A 44 -3.06 4.29 5.15
CA ILE A 44 -3.12 3.10 4.28
C ILE A 44 -4.57 2.59 4.17
N SER A 45 -5.38 2.70 5.23
CA SER A 45 -6.81 2.32 5.15
C SER A 45 -7.57 3.18 4.13
N GLU A 46 -7.26 4.48 4.07
CA GLU A 46 -7.81 5.41 3.06
C GLU A 46 -7.33 5.04 1.65
N LEU A 47 -6.03 4.80 1.45
CA LEU A 47 -5.50 4.35 0.16
C LEU A 47 -6.14 3.04 -0.32
N VAL A 48 -6.31 2.07 0.59
CA VAL A 48 -6.98 0.80 0.28
C VAL A 48 -8.45 1.04 -0.02
N ALA A 49 -9.12 1.94 0.70
CA ALA A 49 -10.51 2.30 0.42
C ALA A 49 -10.67 2.91 -0.98
N GLU A 50 -9.81 3.87 -1.35
CA GLU A 50 -9.80 4.51 -2.67
C GLU A 50 -9.56 3.47 -3.79
N SER A 51 -8.54 2.62 -3.63
CA SER A 51 -8.22 1.58 -4.61
C SER A 51 -9.36 0.55 -4.75
N LEU A 52 -9.99 0.17 -3.63
CA LEU A 52 -11.15 -0.72 -3.67
C LEU A 52 -12.32 -0.04 -4.37
N GLU A 53 -12.62 1.24 -4.08
CA GLU A 53 -13.72 1.96 -4.71
C GLU A 53 -13.58 2.05 -6.24
N GLU A 54 -12.36 2.24 -6.75
CA GLU A 54 -12.06 2.19 -8.19
C GLU A 54 -12.40 0.83 -8.80
N GLU A 55 -11.98 -0.26 -8.15
CA GLU A 55 -12.29 -1.63 -8.60
C GLU A 55 -13.80 -1.94 -8.48
N LEU A 56 -14.48 -1.47 -7.41
CA LEU A 56 -15.93 -1.61 -7.28
C LEU A 56 -16.67 -0.89 -8.41
N TYR A 57 -16.18 0.27 -8.85
CA TYR A 57 -16.77 1.00 -9.98
C TYR A 57 -16.68 0.19 -11.27
N ALA A 58 -15.52 -0.40 -11.56
CA ALA A 58 -15.34 -1.27 -12.72
C ALA A 58 -16.29 -2.48 -12.69
N MET A 59 -16.62 -2.99 -11.50
CA MET A 59 -17.47 -4.18 -11.34
C MET A 59 -18.97 -3.90 -11.39
N ARG A 60 -19.43 -2.69 -11.03
CA ARG A 60 -20.83 -2.28 -11.27
C ARG A 60 -21.23 -2.37 -12.76
N ALA A 61 -20.26 -2.41 -13.66
CA ALA A 61 -20.49 -2.63 -15.09
C ALA A 61 -20.80 -4.11 -15.45
N SER A 62 -20.60 -5.06 -14.53
CA SER A 62 -20.97 -6.47 -14.70
C SER A 62 -22.43 -6.72 -14.25
N SER A 63 -23.17 -7.58 -14.95
CA SER A 63 -24.64 -7.67 -14.92
C SER A 63 -25.29 -8.08 -13.60
N ASP A 64 -24.53 -8.61 -12.64
CA ASP A 64 -25.10 -9.39 -11.54
C ASP A 64 -25.27 -8.58 -10.24
N VAL A 65 -24.70 -7.37 -10.16
CA VAL A 65 -24.75 -6.49 -8.98
C VAL A 65 -25.25 -5.09 -9.35
N THR A 66 -26.48 -4.75 -8.96
CA THR A 66 -27.11 -3.44 -9.25
C THR A 66 -26.47 -2.30 -8.48
N SER A 67 -26.00 -2.58 -7.25
CA SER A 67 -25.33 -1.58 -6.43
C SER A 67 -24.33 -2.26 -5.52
N LEU A 68 -23.13 -1.70 -5.43
CA LEU A 68 -22.04 -2.18 -4.60
C LEU A 68 -21.31 -0.98 -4.03
N ARG A 69 -21.20 -0.86 -2.71
CA ARG A 69 -20.64 0.30 -2.02
C ARG A 69 -19.72 -0.16 -0.89
N LEU A 70 -18.59 0.52 -0.75
CA LEU A 70 -17.79 0.44 0.46
C LEU A 70 -18.51 1.25 1.55
N VAL A 71 -18.65 0.65 2.74
CA VAL A 71 -19.29 1.28 3.92
C VAL A 71 -18.25 1.64 4.96
N GLU A 72 -17.27 0.76 5.14
CA GLU A 72 -16.21 0.90 6.13
C GLU A 72 -14.94 0.24 5.59
N CYS A 73 -13.80 0.86 5.83
CA CYS A 73 -12.49 0.28 5.59
C CYS A 73 -11.55 0.68 6.72
N THR A 74 -11.09 -0.30 7.48
CA THR A 74 -10.05 -0.12 8.50
C THR A 74 -9.14 -1.32 8.50
N LEU A 75 -7.83 -1.08 8.58
CA LEU A 75 -6.80 -2.10 8.68
C LEU A 75 -6.52 -2.53 10.13
N GLY A 76 -7.17 -1.87 11.09
CA GLY A 76 -7.01 -2.12 12.52
C GLY A 76 -5.78 -1.45 13.12
N LYS A 77 -5.51 -1.79 14.38
CA LYS A 77 -4.47 -1.15 15.21
C LYS A 77 -3.14 -1.89 15.24
N VAL A 78 -3.10 -3.10 14.69
CA VAL A 78 -1.91 -3.94 14.69
C VAL A 78 -1.14 -3.66 13.40
N ALA A 79 0.07 -3.13 13.55
CA ALA A 79 0.95 -2.85 12.43
C ALA A 79 1.57 -4.13 11.85
N PRO A 80 1.95 -4.15 10.55
CA PRO A 80 2.76 -5.23 9.99
C PRO A 80 4.11 -5.34 10.72
N THR A 81 4.61 -6.57 10.80
CA THR A 81 5.91 -6.89 11.41
C THR A 81 6.92 -7.24 10.32
N LEU A 82 8.13 -6.70 10.45
CA LEU A 82 9.26 -7.08 9.60
C LEU A 82 10.11 -8.13 10.33
N ARG A 83 10.15 -9.35 9.80
CA ARG A 83 10.88 -10.47 10.43
C ARG A 83 12.39 -10.37 10.21
N GLY A 84 12.79 -9.78 9.10
CA GLY A 84 14.18 -9.56 8.74
C GLY A 84 14.28 -8.84 7.40
N GLY A 85 15.50 -8.48 7.03
CA GLY A 85 15.77 -8.00 5.69
C GLY A 85 17.23 -8.17 5.29
N ARG A 86 17.49 -8.01 4.01
CA ARG A 86 18.83 -8.07 3.44
C ARG A 86 19.02 -6.99 2.39
N LEU A 87 20.25 -6.50 2.27
CA LEU A 87 20.65 -5.61 1.19
C LEU A 87 20.88 -6.45 -0.07
N LEU A 88 20.02 -6.28 -1.08
CA LEU A 88 20.19 -6.97 -2.36
C LEU A 88 21.29 -6.31 -3.19
N ASN A 89 21.25 -4.99 -3.29
CA ASN A 89 22.24 -4.23 -4.00
C ASN A 89 22.27 -2.78 -3.51
N SER A 90 23.41 -2.14 -3.75
CA SER A 90 23.51 -0.70 -3.79
C SER A 90 24.39 -0.32 -4.98
N TRP A 91 24.06 0.80 -5.61
CA TRP A 91 24.86 1.38 -6.69
C TRP A 91 24.69 2.90 -6.72
N THR A 92 25.72 3.59 -7.18
CA THR A 92 25.72 5.04 -7.32
C THR A 92 25.82 5.41 -8.79
N ASP A 93 24.91 6.26 -9.26
CA ASP A 93 25.01 6.91 -10.55
C ASP A 93 26.14 7.96 -10.48
N LEU A 94 27.12 7.88 -11.38
CA LEU A 94 28.27 8.77 -11.36
C LEU A 94 27.94 10.18 -11.88
N ASP A 95 26.93 10.30 -12.73
CA ASP A 95 26.56 11.58 -13.34
C ASP A 95 25.73 12.42 -12.36
N THR A 96 24.75 11.80 -11.71
CA THR A 96 23.86 12.46 -10.75
C THR A 96 24.39 12.40 -9.32
N ARG A 97 25.31 11.47 -9.01
CA ARG A 97 25.75 11.10 -7.64
C ARG A 97 24.63 10.56 -6.76
N HIS A 98 23.51 10.15 -7.35
CA HIS A 98 22.42 9.53 -6.62
C HIS A 98 22.80 8.08 -6.31
N THR A 99 22.54 7.64 -5.07
CA THR A 99 22.82 6.27 -4.65
C THR A 99 21.52 5.52 -4.44
N PHE A 100 21.35 4.40 -5.10
CA PHE A 100 20.19 3.54 -4.96
C PHE A 100 20.53 2.39 -4.03
N VAL A 101 19.62 2.09 -3.10
CA VAL A 101 19.76 1.02 -2.12
C VAL A 101 18.50 0.16 -2.18
N THR A 102 18.63 -1.09 -2.61
CA THR A 102 17.52 -2.05 -2.67
C THR A 102 17.61 -3.05 -1.52
N LEU A 103 16.58 -3.07 -0.69
CA LEU A 103 16.39 -4.00 0.42
C LEU A 103 15.30 -5.02 0.06
N GLU A 104 15.53 -6.28 0.40
CA GLU A 104 14.46 -7.30 0.46
C GLU A 104 14.06 -7.48 1.92
N LEU A 105 12.77 -7.35 2.22
CA LEU A 105 12.19 -7.39 3.56
C LEU A 105 11.20 -8.55 3.66
N ASP A 106 11.33 -9.37 4.70
CA ASP A 106 10.36 -10.40 5.04
C ASP A 106 9.24 -9.76 5.87
N ALA A 107 8.08 -9.51 5.24
CA ALA A 107 6.93 -8.88 5.86
C ALA A 107 5.89 -9.93 6.26
N ASP A 108 5.34 -9.74 7.45
CA ASP A 108 4.28 -10.57 8.00
C ASP A 108 3.27 -9.71 8.74
N TRP A 109 2.00 -9.87 8.43
CA TRP A 109 0.95 -9.03 8.96
C TRP A 109 -0.30 -9.82 9.27
N GLU A 110 -0.55 -10.02 10.55
CA GLU A 110 -1.77 -10.64 11.05
C GLU A 110 -2.52 -9.61 11.91
N THR A 111 -3.76 -9.29 11.53
CA THR A 111 -4.58 -8.30 12.23
C THR A 111 -6.02 -8.77 12.40
N GLU A 112 -6.41 -8.97 13.66
CA GLU A 112 -7.80 -9.24 14.05
C GLU A 112 -8.68 -7.97 13.99
N GLY A 113 -8.06 -6.80 13.87
CA GLY A 113 -8.74 -5.50 13.89
C GLY A 113 -9.13 -4.97 12.52
N MET A 114 -8.77 -5.66 11.42
CA MET A 114 -9.20 -5.25 10.09
C MET A 114 -10.71 -5.49 9.91
N SER A 115 -11.40 -4.49 9.37
CA SER A 115 -12.80 -4.56 8.98
C SER A 115 -12.99 -3.79 7.68
N ILE A 116 -13.37 -4.51 6.63
CA ILE A 116 -13.79 -3.91 5.35
C ILE A 116 -15.23 -4.35 5.10
N VAL A 117 -16.17 -3.40 5.11
CA VAL A 117 -17.60 -3.68 4.98
C VAL A 117 -18.07 -3.21 3.62
N PHE A 118 -18.61 -4.15 2.83
CA PHE A 118 -19.28 -3.86 1.57
C PHE A 118 -20.78 -4.01 1.75
N SER A 119 -21.54 -3.09 1.15
CA SER A 119 -22.99 -3.17 1.01
C SER A 119 -23.36 -3.33 -0.45
N PHE A 120 -24.19 -4.32 -0.76
CA PHE A 120 -24.61 -4.60 -2.13
C PHE A 120 -26.07 -4.98 -2.27
N LYS A 121 -26.54 -4.89 -3.52
CA LYS A 121 -27.85 -5.33 -3.99
C LYS A 121 -27.67 -6.12 -5.28
N LEU A 122 -28.17 -7.36 -5.30
CA LEU A 122 -28.08 -8.25 -6.46
C LEU A 122 -29.14 -7.89 -7.51
N SER A 123 -28.77 -7.98 -8.80
CA SER A 123 -29.66 -7.67 -9.94
C SER A 123 -30.86 -8.61 -10.04
N SER A 124 -30.67 -9.89 -9.72
CA SER A 124 -31.75 -10.89 -9.66
C SER A 124 -32.84 -10.55 -8.62
N LEU A 125 -32.51 -9.70 -7.65
CA LEU A 125 -33.38 -9.28 -6.57
C LEU A 125 -33.74 -7.79 -6.66
N GLU A 126 -33.50 -7.12 -7.79
CA GLU A 126 -33.77 -5.69 -7.93
C GLU A 126 -35.26 -5.36 -7.75
N HIS A 127 -36.12 -6.24 -8.27
CA HIS A 127 -37.58 -6.19 -8.17
C HIS A 127 -38.12 -6.69 -6.82
N ALA A 128 -37.32 -7.43 -6.06
CA ALA A 128 -37.64 -7.78 -4.70
C ALA A 128 -37.31 -6.56 -3.81
N LYS A 129 -38.24 -6.14 -2.94
CA LYS A 129 -37.99 -5.08 -1.95
C LYS A 129 -37.08 -5.57 -0.81
N LEU A 130 -36.03 -6.32 -1.14
CA LEU A 130 -35.09 -6.84 -0.16
C LEU A 130 -34.13 -5.74 0.27
N PRO A 131 -33.76 -5.70 1.56
CA PRO A 131 -32.79 -4.74 2.08
C PRO A 131 -31.40 -4.98 1.46
N PHE A 132 -30.57 -3.94 1.51
CA PHE A 132 -29.15 -4.08 1.17
C PHE A 132 -28.51 -5.15 2.05
N THR A 133 -27.78 -6.07 1.40
CA THR A 133 -26.99 -7.08 2.11
C THR A 133 -25.60 -6.53 2.35
N SER A 134 -25.06 -6.78 3.54
CA SER A 134 -23.69 -6.37 3.87
C SER A 134 -22.82 -7.58 4.17
N ILE A 135 -21.60 -7.55 3.63
CA ILE A 135 -20.52 -8.49 3.94
C ILE A 135 -19.39 -7.75 4.61
N GLN A 136 -18.70 -8.45 5.49
CA GLN A 136 -17.52 -7.98 6.19
C GLN A 136 -16.35 -8.89 5.82
N VAL A 137 -15.26 -8.28 5.37
CA VAL A 137 -13.95 -8.90 5.26
C VAL A 137 -13.17 -8.54 6.53
N SER A 138 -12.59 -9.54 7.17
CA SER A 138 -11.97 -9.46 8.51
C SER A 138 -10.78 -10.40 8.62
N ASN A 139 -10.00 -10.29 9.70
CA ASN A 139 -8.90 -11.20 10.03
C ASN A 139 -7.88 -11.37 8.88
N LEU A 140 -7.25 -10.26 8.48
CA LEU A 140 -6.22 -10.29 7.46
C LEU A 140 -4.97 -10.98 8.00
N ALA A 141 -4.47 -11.95 7.24
CA ALA A 141 -3.12 -12.45 7.32
C ALA A 141 -2.46 -12.25 5.96
N LEU A 142 -1.35 -11.53 5.93
CA LEU A 142 -0.55 -11.28 4.75
C LEU A 142 0.91 -11.63 5.06
N THR A 143 1.49 -12.53 4.27
CA THR A 143 2.91 -12.87 4.39
C THR A 143 3.56 -12.76 3.02
N GLY A 144 4.69 -12.06 2.93
CA GLY A 144 5.36 -11.88 1.65
C GLY A 144 6.72 -11.22 1.76
N ARG A 145 7.44 -11.21 0.64
CA ARG A 145 8.76 -10.59 0.51
C ARG A 145 8.65 -9.29 -0.25
N ALA A 146 8.93 -8.17 0.40
CA ALA A 146 8.87 -6.84 -0.19
C ALA A 146 10.27 -6.38 -0.63
N LEU A 147 10.35 -5.82 -1.83
CA LEU A 147 11.47 -5.06 -2.33
C LEU A 147 11.21 -3.58 -2.07
N VAL A 148 12.13 -2.96 -1.34
CA VAL A 148 12.12 -1.52 -1.08
C VAL A 148 13.40 -0.94 -1.67
N THR A 149 13.27 -0.04 -2.65
CA THR A 149 14.43 0.71 -3.16
C THR A 149 14.31 2.16 -2.75
N LEU A 150 15.35 2.66 -2.10
CA LEU A 150 15.47 4.06 -1.73
C LEU A 150 16.54 4.72 -2.60
N GLU A 151 16.17 5.84 -3.22
CA GLU A 151 17.11 6.76 -3.83
C GLU A 151 17.65 7.73 -2.76
N LEU A 152 18.97 7.80 -2.65
CA LEU A 152 19.69 8.68 -1.76
C LEU A 152 20.32 9.82 -2.57
N LEU A 153 20.03 11.03 -2.13
CA LEU A 153 20.48 12.27 -2.77
C LEU A 153 21.76 12.78 -2.10
N PRO A 154 22.66 13.44 -2.84
CA PRO A 154 23.88 14.02 -2.26
C PRO A 154 23.60 15.23 -1.36
N ASP A 155 22.47 15.91 -1.57
CA ASP A 155 22.06 17.09 -0.84
C ASP A 155 20.76 16.83 -0.07
N PHE A 156 20.48 17.66 0.94
CA PHE A 156 19.24 17.62 1.70
C PHE A 156 18.02 17.63 0.74
N PRO A 157 16.99 16.76 0.96
CA PRO A 157 16.70 15.94 2.14
C PRO A 157 17.40 14.58 2.20
N PHE A 158 18.40 14.34 1.34
CA PHE A 158 19.19 13.09 1.24
C PHE A 158 18.40 11.85 0.81
N VAL A 159 17.09 11.98 0.58
CA VAL A 159 16.21 10.93 0.08
C VAL A 159 15.36 11.47 -1.07
N GLY A 160 15.29 10.71 -2.15
CA GLY A 160 14.52 11.01 -3.35
C GLY A 160 13.31 10.11 -3.46
N LEU A 161 13.28 9.26 -4.47
CA LEU A 161 12.21 8.29 -4.67
C LEU A 161 12.33 7.08 -3.72
N LEU A 162 11.24 6.76 -3.04
CA LEU A 162 11.01 5.45 -2.43
C LEU A 162 10.19 4.60 -3.40
N THR A 163 10.63 3.38 -3.67
CA THR A 163 9.83 2.41 -4.41
C THR A 163 9.58 1.17 -3.57
N PHE A 164 8.37 0.61 -3.71
CA PHE A 164 7.91 -0.56 -3.01
C PHE A 164 7.30 -1.54 -4.01
N SER A 165 7.64 -2.82 -3.89
CA SER A 165 6.95 -3.92 -4.58
C SER A 165 7.06 -5.21 -3.78
N PHE A 166 6.19 -6.17 -4.02
CA PHE A 166 6.41 -7.55 -3.61
C PHE A 166 7.23 -8.29 -4.68
N THR A 167 8.14 -9.14 -4.23
CA THR A 167 8.98 -9.97 -5.12
C THR A 167 8.12 -10.98 -5.90
N GLU A 168 7.08 -11.48 -5.26
CA GLU A 168 6.09 -12.42 -5.77
C GLU A 168 4.73 -12.10 -5.16
N MET A 169 3.64 -12.72 -5.65
CA MET A 169 2.33 -12.54 -5.02
C MET A 169 2.39 -12.97 -3.54
N PRO A 170 2.09 -12.08 -2.58
CA PRO A 170 2.10 -12.46 -1.17
C PRO A 170 0.98 -13.45 -0.87
N ASP A 171 1.20 -14.29 0.14
CA ASP A 171 0.14 -15.15 0.67
C ASP A 171 -0.86 -14.27 1.43
N LEU A 172 -2.13 -14.40 1.08
CA LEU A 172 -3.22 -13.57 1.58
C LEU A 172 -4.35 -14.46 2.07
N ALA A 173 -4.66 -14.36 3.35
CA ALA A 173 -5.82 -14.99 3.96
C ALA A 173 -6.69 -13.95 4.66
N PHE A 174 -8.01 -14.11 4.56
CA PHE A 174 -8.98 -13.29 5.26
C PHE A 174 -10.29 -14.06 5.47
N GLY A 175 -11.06 -13.65 6.47
CA GLY A 175 -12.40 -14.16 6.73
C GLY A 175 -13.47 -13.28 6.09
N VAL A 176 -14.41 -13.89 5.36
CA VAL A 176 -15.62 -13.22 4.85
C VAL A 176 -16.82 -13.65 5.70
N ARG A 177 -17.59 -12.70 6.21
CA ARG A 177 -18.78 -12.96 7.04
C ARG A 177 -19.96 -12.08 6.62
N PRO A 178 -21.20 -12.60 6.66
CA PRO A 178 -22.39 -11.80 6.40
C PRO A 178 -22.82 -11.06 7.68
N LEU A 179 -23.22 -9.80 7.59
CA LEU A 179 -23.63 -9.02 8.77
C LEU A 179 -25.12 -9.17 9.13
N GLN A 180 -25.99 -9.58 8.20
CA GLN A 180 -27.45 -9.58 8.38
C GLN A 180 -28.09 -10.98 8.45
N GLY A 181 -27.34 -12.00 8.87
CA GLY A 181 -27.87 -13.37 9.03
C GLY A 181 -28.26 -14.07 7.73
N ILE A 182 -27.82 -13.55 6.58
CA ILE A 182 -27.93 -14.18 5.26
C ILE A 182 -26.82 -15.22 5.16
N ASP A 183 -27.14 -16.46 4.78
CA ASP A 183 -26.14 -17.50 4.57
C ASP A 183 -25.25 -17.12 3.37
N LEU A 184 -23.92 -17.06 3.54
CA LEU A 184 -22.99 -16.80 2.44
C LEU A 184 -23.08 -17.84 1.33
N SER A 185 -23.50 -19.08 1.66
CA SER A 185 -23.74 -20.12 0.66
C SER A 185 -24.84 -19.74 -0.35
N SER A 186 -25.72 -18.81 0.02
CA SER A 186 -26.80 -18.31 -0.83
C SER A 186 -26.35 -17.30 -1.89
N ILE A 187 -25.09 -16.87 -1.87
CA ILE A 187 -24.51 -15.93 -2.84
C ILE A 187 -23.34 -16.62 -3.57
N PRO A 188 -23.65 -17.39 -4.64
CA PRO A 188 -22.64 -18.11 -5.40
C PRO A 188 -21.55 -17.17 -5.91
N GLY A 189 -20.28 -17.57 -5.76
CA GLY A 189 -19.15 -16.84 -6.32
C GLY A 189 -18.66 -15.63 -5.50
N LEU A 190 -19.36 -15.20 -4.45
CA LEU A 190 -18.96 -14.02 -3.68
C LEU A 190 -17.59 -14.18 -3.00
N GLY A 191 -17.32 -15.33 -2.36
CA GLY A 191 -16.02 -15.56 -1.73
C GLY A 191 -14.87 -15.57 -2.73
N ALA A 192 -15.07 -16.23 -3.88
CA ALA A 192 -14.09 -16.24 -4.97
C ALA A 192 -13.89 -14.85 -5.57
N TRP A 193 -14.96 -14.06 -5.64
CA TRP A 193 -14.91 -12.68 -6.08
C TRP A 193 -14.08 -11.80 -5.13
N VAL A 194 -14.34 -11.84 -3.81
CA VAL A 194 -13.54 -11.07 -2.83
C VAL A 194 -12.05 -11.45 -2.94
N ALA A 195 -11.75 -12.75 -3.02
CA ALA A 195 -10.37 -13.24 -3.19
C ALA A 195 -9.72 -12.73 -4.47
N HIS A 196 -10.41 -12.88 -5.61
CA HIS A 196 -9.90 -12.42 -6.89
C HIS A 196 -9.70 -10.90 -6.94
N SER A 197 -10.62 -10.13 -6.34
CA SER A 197 -10.49 -8.68 -6.23
C SER A 197 -9.27 -8.30 -5.39
N ALA A 198 -9.06 -8.93 -4.24
CA ALA A 198 -7.91 -8.65 -3.38
C ALA A 198 -6.58 -9.03 -4.06
N GLU A 199 -6.51 -10.20 -4.70
CA GLU A 199 -5.35 -10.64 -5.48
C GLU A 199 -5.04 -9.67 -6.62
N ARG A 200 -6.08 -9.22 -7.36
CA ARG A 200 -5.92 -8.26 -8.45
C ARG A 200 -5.42 -6.91 -7.97
N SER A 201 -5.93 -6.41 -6.84
CA SER A 201 -5.45 -5.18 -6.23
C SER A 201 -3.98 -5.30 -5.82
N LEU A 202 -3.57 -6.44 -5.25
CA LEU A 202 -2.17 -6.68 -4.88
C LEU A 202 -1.26 -6.86 -6.10
N ALA A 203 -1.76 -7.37 -7.23
CA ALA A 203 -0.98 -7.62 -8.43
C ALA A 203 -0.28 -6.36 -8.98
N TYR A 204 -0.88 -5.17 -8.80
CA TYR A 204 -0.25 -3.90 -9.18
C TYR A 204 1.01 -3.57 -8.40
N TYR A 205 1.19 -4.20 -7.23
CA TYR A 205 2.35 -4.02 -6.37
C TYR A 205 3.35 -5.18 -6.48
N VAL A 206 3.17 -6.13 -7.39
CA VAL A 206 4.10 -7.25 -7.58
C VAL A 206 5.09 -6.93 -8.70
N HIS A 207 6.38 -7.20 -8.47
CA HIS A 207 7.46 -6.99 -9.43
C HIS A 207 7.11 -7.62 -10.80
N PRO A 208 7.35 -6.94 -11.94
CA PRO A 208 8.11 -5.69 -12.10
C PRO A 208 7.34 -4.39 -11.84
N SER A 209 6.08 -4.48 -11.45
CA SER A 209 5.30 -3.31 -11.04
C SER A 209 5.72 -2.87 -9.64
N PHE A 210 5.67 -1.58 -9.39
CA PHE A 210 6.02 -1.00 -8.09
C PHE A 210 5.18 0.25 -7.81
N TYR A 211 5.02 0.54 -6.53
CA TYR A 211 4.51 1.82 -6.05
C TYR A 211 5.69 2.74 -5.78
N GLY A 212 5.67 3.93 -6.39
CA GLY A 212 6.68 4.97 -6.17
C GLY A 212 6.10 6.11 -5.33
N TYR A 213 6.88 6.58 -4.37
CA TYR A 213 6.54 7.74 -3.54
C TYR A 213 7.71 8.71 -3.50
N ASP A 214 7.46 9.95 -3.93
CA ASP A 214 8.47 11.00 -3.97
C ASP A 214 8.67 11.61 -2.57
N LEU A 215 9.71 11.16 -1.87
CA LEU A 215 10.03 11.67 -0.54
C LEU A 215 10.67 13.06 -0.61
N GLU A 216 11.34 13.42 -1.71
CA GLU A 216 11.91 14.75 -1.87
C GLU A 216 10.79 15.80 -1.95
N ALA A 217 9.78 15.55 -2.78
CA ALA A 217 8.60 16.40 -2.89
C ALA A 217 7.86 16.55 -1.55
N LEU A 218 7.78 15.47 -0.76
CA LEU A 218 7.11 15.49 0.53
C LEU A 218 7.90 16.29 1.58
N LEU A 219 9.22 16.06 1.65
CA LEU A 219 10.07 16.60 2.73
C LEU A 219 10.59 18.01 2.43
N CYS A 220 10.82 18.33 1.17
CA CYS A 220 11.30 19.64 0.74
C CYS A 220 10.75 20.04 -0.64
N PRO A 221 9.48 20.48 -0.72
CA PRO A 221 8.89 20.97 -1.97
C PRO A 221 9.71 22.10 -2.62
N GLU A 222 10.33 22.96 -1.81
CA GLU A 222 11.14 24.10 -2.27
C GLU A 222 12.46 23.65 -2.92
N CYS A 223 13.04 22.53 -2.46
CA CYS A 223 14.30 21.98 -2.99
C CYS A 223 14.15 21.59 -4.47
N LEU A 224 12.99 21.06 -4.86
CA LEU A 224 12.69 20.70 -6.24
C LEU A 224 12.73 21.92 -7.16
N LEU A 225 12.07 23.01 -6.76
CA LEU A 225 12.04 24.26 -7.52
C LEU A 225 13.44 24.84 -7.71
N GLU A 226 14.27 24.80 -6.67
CA GLU A 226 15.66 25.26 -6.77
C GLU A 226 16.49 24.41 -7.73
N ARG A 227 16.35 23.08 -7.69
CA ARG A 227 17.12 22.17 -8.56
C ARG A 227 16.67 22.28 -10.02
N GLU A 228 15.38 22.37 -10.29
CA GLU A 228 14.85 22.64 -11.63
C GLU A 228 15.37 23.98 -12.17
N GLY A 229 15.37 25.03 -11.34
CA GLY A 229 15.93 26.33 -11.70
C GLY A 229 17.43 26.28 -12.01
N ARG A 230 18.21 25.55 -11.20
CA ARG A 230 19.65 25.35 -11.46
C ARG A 230 19.90 24.52 -12.71
N ALA A 231 19.13 23.46 -12.95
CA ALA A 231 19.25 22.63 -14.15
C ALA A 231 18.91 23.42 -15.43
N ALA A 232 17.85 24.22 -15.40
CA ALA A 232 17.49 25.12 -16.50
C ALA A 232 18.59 26.17 -16.77
N ALA A 233 19.17 26.77 -15.71
CA ALA A 233 20.27 27.71 -15.84
C ALA A 233 21.55 27.07 -16.39
N ALA A 234 21.89 25.85 -15.96
CA ALA A 234 23.03 25.09 -16.47
C ALA A 234 22.84 24.68 -17.94
N ALA A 235 21.64 24.22 -18.32
CA ALA A 235 21.31 23.90 -19.71
C ALA A 235 21.43 25.14 -20.62
N ALA A 236 20.92 26.30 -20.17
CA ALA A 236 21.06 27.56 -20.90
C ALA A 236 22.52 28.00 -21.06
N ALA A 237 23.36 27.79 -20.05
CA ALA A 237 24.80 28.07 -20.13
C ALA A 237 25.53 27.11 -21.09
N SER A 238 25.09 25.85 -21.19
CA SER A 238 25.70 24.85 -22.09
C SER A 238 25.29 24.98 -23.56
N GLY A 239 24.13 25.58 -23.85
CA GLY A 239 23.65 25.82 -25.22
C GLY A 239 24.16 27.12 -25.86
N ALA A 240 24.88 27.96 -25.11
CA ALA A 240 25.47 29.22 -25.57
C ALA A 240 26.95 29.12 -25.97
N ALA A 241 27.51 27.90 -26.00
CA ALA A 241 28.91 27.60 -26.33
C ALA A 241 29.07 26.97 -27.72
#